data_AF-A0A7K0NW97-F1
#
_entry.id   AF-A0A7K0NW97-F1
#
_cell.length_a   1.000
_cell.length_b   1.000
_cell.length_c   1.000
_cell.angle_alpha   90.00
_cell.angle_beta   90.00
_cell.angle_gamma   90.00
#
_symmetry.space_group_name_H-M   'P 1'
#
loop_
_entity.id
_entity.type
_entity.pdbx_description
1 polymer ?
#
loop_
_entity_poly.entity_id
_entity_poly.type
_entity_poly.pdbx_seq_one_letter_code
_entity_poly.pdbx_strand_id
1 'polypeptide(L)'
;MRSRLTVGGARLRPRALLVPLVVAMGAGVSAGLLATPAQAQVTYLCSGYGGCRSEHHPDAGYRWHRDMSYWSMGPGHNCTNYVAYRIQRNGGPAIRPWVNNGNAEFWKRGAKTLRAIRHGVRVDHTPAVGSVAWYSNKRYPHGHVMYVEKVVG
;
A
#
# COMPACT_ATOMS: atom_id res chain seq x y z
N MET A 1 22.34 27.84 75.17
CA MET A 1 22.05 27.37 76.54
C MET A 1 20.55 27.50 76.80
N ARG A 2 19.89 26.40 77.22
CA ARG A 2 18.56 26.29 77.89
C ARG A 2 17.34 26.80 77.09
N SER A 3 16.15 26.21 77.11
CA SER A 3 15.60 24.94 77.58
C SER A 3 14.18 24.83 76.96
N ARG A 4 13.71 23.60 76.71
CA ARG A 4 12.30 23.29 76.40
C ARG A 4 11.41 23.54 77.63
N LEU A 5 10.13 23.88 77.44
CA LEU A 5 9.01 23.17 78.09
C LEU A 5 7.63 23.60 77.56
N THR A 6 6.81 22.57 77.33
CA THR A 6 5.44 22.46 76.81
C THR A 6 4.37 22.61 77.89
N VAL A 7 3.17 23.10 77.52
CA VAL A 7 1.84 22.75 78.09
C VAL A 7 0.84 22.95 76.92
N GLY A 8 0.09 21.96 76.40
CA GLY A 8 -1.03 21.23 77.00
C GLY A 8 -2.30 21.72 76.27
N GLY A 9 -2.87 21.00 75.31
CA GLY A 9 -3.81 19.91 75.55
C GLY A 9 -5.26 20.41 75.46
N ALA A 10 -5.90 20.30 74.29
CA ALA A 10 -7.36 20.16 74.18
C ALA A 10 -7.69 19.49 72.83
N ARG A 11 -8.14 18.23 72.91
CA ARG A 11 -8.65 17.47 71.77
C ARG A 11 -10.05 17.98 71.45
N LEU A 12 -10.25 18.47 70.24
CA LEU A 12 -11.59 18.66 69.66
C LEU A 12 -11.60 17.93 68.32
N ARG A 13 -12.22 16.74 68.29
CA ARG A 13 -12.66 16.09 67.06
C ARG A 13 -14.05 16.64 66.73
N PRO A 14 -14.26 17.16 65.52
CA PRO A 14 -15.55 17.02 64.89
C PRO A 14 -15.41 16.41 63.50
N ARG A 15 -16.01 15.23 63.37
CA ARG A 15 -16.75 14.72 62.22
C ARG A 15 -16.15 15.04 60.84
N ALA A 16 -15.36 14.09 60.34
CA ALA A 16 -15.10 13.97 58.91
C ALA A 16 -16.44 13.86 58.17
N LEU A 17 -16.86 14.97 57.55
CA LEU A 17 -17.85 14.93 56.48
C LEU A 17 -17.19 14.19 55.32
N LEU A 18 -17.58 12.92 55.15
CA LEU A 18 -17.32 12.15 53.95
C LEU A 18 -18.03 12.87 52.79
N VAL A 19 -17.30 13.71 52.07
CA VAL A 19 -17.70 14.19 50.75
C VAL A 19 -17.55 13.00 49.81
N PRO A 20 -18.62 12.46 49.20
CA PRO A 20 -18.45 11.48 48.15
C PRO A 20 -17.83 12.20 46.95
N LEU A 21 -16.53 11.96 46.73
CA LEU A 21 -15.86 12.27 45.48
C LEU A 21 -16.51 11.39 44.41
N VAL A 22 -17.47 11.95 43.67
CA VAL A 22 -18.00 11.33 42.46
C VAL A 22 -16.87 11.32 41.43
N VAL A 23 -16.07 10.26 41.43
CA VAL A 23 -15.17 9.96 40.33
C VAL A 23 -16.06 9.52 39.17
N ALA A 24 -16.42 10.46 38.32
CA ALA A 24 -16.96 10.14 37.01
C ALA A 24 -15.85 9.45 36.22
N MET A 25 -15.78 8.11 36.32
CA MET A 25 -15.06 7.30 35.35
C MET A 25 -15.80 7.45 34.02
N GLY A 26 -15.41 8.47 33.25
CA GLY A 26 -15.72 8.55 31.86
C GLY A 26 -15.08 7.34 31.18
N ALA A 27 -15.87 6.28 31.01
CA ALA A 27 -15.56 5.20 30.10
C ALA A 27 -15.55 5.81 28.70
N GLY A 28 -14.38 6.35 28.31
CA GLY A 28 -14.09 6.69 26.94
C GLY A 28 -14.17 5.39 26.15
N VAL A 29 -15.35 5.13 25.56
CA VAL A 29 -15.51 4.12 24.54
C VAL A 29 -14.66 4.60 23.36
N SER A 30 -13.40 4.17 23.34
CA SER A 30 -12.56 4.23 22.14
C SER A 30 -13.26 3.36 21.10
N ALA A 31 -14.20 3.95 20.36
CA ALA A 31 -14.75 3.39 19.16
C ALA A 31 -13.59 3.29 18.16
N GLY A 32 -12.87 2.17 18.20
CA GLY A 32 -11.90 1.82 17.20
C GLY A 32 -12.62 1.84 15.86
N LEU A 33 -12.30 2.84 15.02
CA LEU A 33 -12.71 2.85 13.63
C LEU A 33 -12.16 1.57 13.00
N LEU A 34 -13.00 0.54 12.91
CA LEU A 34 -12.72 -0.65 12.13
C LEU A 34 -12.68 -0.18 10.67
N ALA A 35 -11.49 0.16 10.19
CA ALA A 35 -11.28 0.42 8.78
C ALA A 35 -11.73 -0.83 8.02
N THR A 36 -12.78 -0.70 7.22
CA THR A 36 -13.23 -1.78 6.37
C THR A 36 -12.10 -2.11 5.39
N PRO A 37 -11.90 -3.40 5.05
CA PRO A 37 -10.88 -3.76 4.07
C PRO A 37 -11.21 -3.04 2.76
N ALA A 38 -10.26 -2.25 2.26
CA ALA A 38 -10.42 -1.57 0.98
C ALA A 38 -10.71 -2.61 -0.10
N GLN A 39 -11.90 -2.54 -0.68
CA GLN A 39 -12.27 -3.42 -1.78
C GLN A 39 -11.63 -2.88 -3.06
N ALA A 40 -10.78 -3.70 -3.69
CA ALA A 40 -10.23 -3.36 -5.00
C ALA A 40 -11.31 -3.57 -6.07
N GLN A 41 -11.89 -2.47 -6.55
CA GLN A 41 -12.79 -2.48 -7.70
C GLN A 41 -11.99 -2.21 -8.98
N VAL A 42 -12.24 -3.00 -10.02
CA VAL A 42 -11.67 -2.79 -11.35
C VAL A 42 -12.77 -2.19 -12.24
N THR A 43 -12.54 -0.97 -12.71
CA THR A 43 -13.41 -0.31 -13.69
C THR A 43 -12.63 -0.17 -15.00
N TYR A 44 -13.22 -0.64 -16.10
CA TYR A 44 -12.65 -0.40 -17.42
C TYR A 44 -13.11 0.98 -17.91
N LEU A 45 -12.15 1.90 -18.07
CA LEU A 45 -12.43 3.26 -18.53
C LEU A 45 -12.64 3.31 -20.05
N CYS A 46 -11.95 2.45 -20.78
CA CYS A 46 -11.91 2.41 -22.23
C CYS A 46 -11.33 1.06 -22.69
N SER A 47 -11.38 0.80 -24.00
CA SER A 47 -10.66 -0.34 -24.60
C SER A 47 -10.08 0.00 -25.96
N GLY A 48 -9.01 -0.71 -26.33
CA GLY A 48 -8.29 -0.51 -27.59
C GLY A 48 -7.47 0.79 -27.63
N TYR A 49 -6.49 0.85 -28.53
CA TYR A 49 -5.60 2.01 -28.63
C TYR A 49 -6.31 3.30 -29.05
N GLY A 50 -7.28 3.20 -29.98
CA GLY A 50 -8.04 4.35 -30.45
C GLY A 50 -9.00 4.88 -29.39
N GLY A 51 -9.83 3.99 -28.83
CA GLY A 51 -10.83 4.36 -27.81
C GLY A 51 -10.21 4.88 -26.52
N CYS A 52 -9.11 4.29 -26.06
CA CYS A 52 -8.42 4.84 -24.89
C CYS A 52 -7.71 6.17 -25.17
N ARG A 53 -7.18 6.37 -26.38
CA ARG A 53 -6.58 7.66 -26.75
C ARG A 53 -7.60 8.80 -26.76
N SER A 54 -8.82 8.58 -27.24
CA SER A 54 -9.89 9.60 -27.22
C SER A 54 -10.33 9.97 -25.81
N GLU A 55 -10.24 9.03 -24.86
CA GLU A 55 -10.51 9.24 -23.43
C GLU A 55 -9.27 9.74 -22.65
N HIS A 56 -8.24 10.26 -23.33
CA HIS A 56 -7.00 10.76 -22.72
C HIS A 56 -6.21 9.71 -21.92
N HIS A 57 -6.33 8.43 -22.29
CA HIS A 57 -5.56 7.31 -21.78
C HIS A 57 -4.63 6.73 -22.88
N PRO A 58 -3.58 7.46 -23.30
CA PRO A 58 -2.67 6.98 -24.33
C PRO A 58 -1.88 5.76 -23.84
N ASP A 59 -1.42 4.94 -24.78
CA ASP A 59 -0.67 3.70 -24.54
C ASP A 59 0.84 3.90 -24.35
N ALA A 60 1.27 5.14 -24.10
CA ALA A 60 2.66 5.57 -24.09
C ALA A 60 3.48 5.10 -25.32
N GLY A 61 2.84 4.96 -26.49
CA GLY A 61 3.48 4.52 -27.72
C GLY A 61 3.58 3.00 -27.90
N TYR A 62 3.06 2.20 -26.95
CA TYR A 62 3.19 0.75 -26.96
C TYR A 62 2.61 0.09 -28.23
N ARG A 63 1.58 0.67 -28.86
CA ARG A 63 1.03 0.20 -30.14
C ARG A 63 2.11 -0.03 -31.20
N TRP A 64 3.12 0.83 -31.24
CA TRP A 64 4.21 0.77 -32.22
C TRP A 64 5.37 -0.13 -31.78
N HIS A 65 5.36 -0.57 -30.52
CA HIS A 65 6.41 -1.36 -29.90
C HIS A 65 5.96 -2.77 -29.50
N ARG A 66 4.66 -3.08 -29.60
CA ARG A 66 4.08 -4.32 -29.08
C ARG A 66 4.70 -5.57 -29.70
N ASP A 67 5.20 -5.51 -30.92
CA ASP A 67 5.80 -6.66 -31.61
C ASP A 67 7.24 -6.97 -31.12
N MET A 68 7.80 -6.11 -30.27
CA MET A 68 9.07 -6.34 -29.60
C MET A 68 8.88 -7.11 -28.29
N SER A 69 9.87 -7.95 -27.97
CA SER A 69 9.94 -8.63 -26.69
C SER A 69 10.71 -7.79 -25.67
N TYR A 70 10.02 -7.32 -24.64
CA TYR A 70 10.59 -6.66 -23.48
C TYR A 70 10.78 -7.68 -22.37
N TRP A 71 11.99 -7.77 -21.79
CA TRP A 71 12.31 -8.74 -20.73
C TRP A 71 12.08 -10.21 -21.12
N SER A 72 12.22 -10.51 -22.41
CA SER A 72 11.92 -11.82 -22.99
C SER A 72 10.47 -12.26 -22.77
N MET A 73 9.53 -11.32 -22.61
CA MET A 73 8.10 -11.59 -22.50
C MET A 73 7.48 -11.78 -23.88
N GLY A 74 6.36 -12.50 -23.93
CA GLY A 74 5.61 -12.70 -25.18
C GLY A 74 5.17 -11.36 -25.79
N PRO A 75 5.48 -11.08 -27.07
CA PRO A 75 5.03 -9.87 -27.75
C PRO A 75 3.50 -9.74 -27.85
N GLY A 76 3.04 -8.60 -28.37
CA GLY A 76 1.63 -8.28 -28.62
C GLY A 76 0.93 -7.67 -27.40
N HIS A 77 -0.32 -8.06 -27.17
CA HIS A 77 -1.16 -7.55 -26.09
C HIS A 77 -0.91 -8.21 -24.72
N ASN A 78 0.26 -8.79 -24.52
CA ASN A 78 0.63 -9.45 -23.28
C ASN A 78 0.84 -8.43 -22.14
N CYS A 79 0.17 -8.64 -21.01
CA CYS A 79 0.27 -7.76 -19.85
C CYS A 79 1.70 -7.62 -19.31
N THR A 80 2.49 -8.70 -19.31
CA THR A 80 3.85 -8.67 -18.79
C THR A 80 4.81 -7.96 -19.74
N ASN A 81 4.58 -8.07 -21.05
CA ASN A 81 5.35 -7.34 -22.06
C ASN A 81 5.06 -5.84 -22.00
N TYR A 82 3.79 -5.45 -21.88
CA TYR A 82 3.41 -4.04 -21.70
C TYR A 82 4.05 -3.42 -20.44
N VAL A 83 3.96 -4.12 -19.30
CA VAL A 83 4.56 -3.63 -18.06
C VAL A 83 6.09 -3.56 -18.16
N ALA A 84 6.74 -4.56 -18.77
CA ALA A 84 8.19 -4.51 -19.02
C ALA A 84 8.59 -3.33 -19.91
N TYR A 85 7.84 -3.06 -20.99
CA TYR A 85 8.00 -1.86 -21.82
C TYR A 85 7.91 -0.57 -20.99
N ARG A 86 6.85 -0.42 -20.20
CA ARG A 86 6.63 0.78 -19.37
C ARG A 86 7.73 0.97 -18.34
N ILE A 87 8.22 -0.10 -17.72
CA ILE A 87 9.34 -0.04 -16.77
C ILE A 87 10.61 0.44 -17.47
N GLN A 88 10.97 -0.15 -18.62
CA GLN A 88 12.17 0.25 -19.35
C GLN A 88 12.11 1.71 -19.82
N ARG A 89 10.95 2.15 -20.36
CA ARG A 89 10.76 3.54 -20.83
C ARG A 89 10.86 4.56 -19.71
N ASN A 90 10.60 4.17 -18.47
CA ASN A 90 10.66 5.03 -17.29
C ASN A 90 11.93 4.83 -16.46
N GLY A 91 13.03 4.40 -17.10
CA GLY A 91 14.36 4.32 -16.47
C GLY A 91 14.61 3.06 -15.64
N GLY A 92 13.70 2.08 -15.70
CA GLY A 92 13.90 0.76 -15.12
C GLY A 92 14.93 -0.08 -15.89
N PRO A 93 15.29 -1.26 -15.37
CA PRO A 93 16.34 -2.07 -15.96
C PRO A 93 15.95 -2.63 -17.33
N ALA A 94 16.89 -2.63 -18.29
CA ALA A 94 16.68 -3.19 -19.63
C ALA A 94 16.48 -4.72 -19.63
N ILE A 95 17.02 -5.40 -18.63
CA ILE A 95 16.90 -6.85 -18.44
C ILE A 95 16.07 -7.12 -17.19
N ARG A 96 15.26 -8.17 -17.23
CA ARG A 96 14.44 -8.58 -16.09
C ARG A 96 15.33 -8.97 -14.92
N PRO A 97 15.15 -8.37 -13.74
CA PRO A 97 16.09 -8.58 -12.64
C PRO A 97 15.78 -9.82 -11.77
N TRP A 98 14.97 -10.77 -12.29
CA TRP A 98 14.68 -12.06 -11.66
C TRP A 98 14.41 -13.12 -12.73
N VAL A 99 14.61 -14.39 -12.37
CA VAL A 99 14.41 -15.54 -13.27
C VAL A 99 13.13 -16.29 -12.92
N ASN A 100 12.23 -16.44 -13.89
CA ASN A 100 11.04 -17.31 -13.87
C ASN A 100 10.49 -17.43 -15.32
N ASN A 101 9.38 -18.15 -15.53
CA ASN A 101 8.76 -18.34 -16.85
C ASN A 101 8.09 -17.07 -17.44
N GLY A 102 8.11 -15.94 -16.74
CA GLY A 102 7.56 -14.65 -17.19
C GLY A 102 6.11 -14.40 -16.78
N ASN A 103 5.35 -15.44 -16.38
CA ASN A 103 3.94 -15.31 -15.99
C ASN A 103 3.77 -14.32 -14.83
N ALA A 104 2.69 -13.54 -14.89
CA ALA A 104 2.35 -12.53 -13.91
C ALA A 104 2.28 -13.08 -12.48
N GLU A 105 1.77 -14.30 -12.26
CA GLU A 105 1.70 -14.95 -10.94
C GLU A 105 3.03 -14.98 -10.17
N PHE A 106 4.18 -14.98 -10.87
CA PHE A 106 5.49 -15.00 -10.25
C PHE A 106 6.12 -13.61 -10.04
N TRP A 107 5.49 -12.52 -10.48
CA TRP A 107 6.05 -11.17 -10.39
C TRP A 107 6.19 -10.70 -8.94
N LYS A 108 5.23 -11.02 -8.06
CA LYS A 108 5.34 -10.71 -6.62
C LYS A 108 6.54 -11.42 -5.99
N ARG A 109 6.81 -12.67 -6.38
CA ARG A 109 7.98 -13.43 -5.91
C ARG A 109 9.28 -12.79 -6.43
N GLY A 110 9.34 -12.50 -7.73
CA GLY A 110 10.48 -11.82 -8.36
C GLY A 110 10.81 -10.47 -7.73
N ALA A 111 9.81 -9.64 -7.45
CA ALA A 111 9.98 -8.35 -6.79
C ALA A 111 10.47 -8.50 -5.33
N LYS A 112 10.01 -9.52 -4.60
CA LYS A 112 10.53 -9.85 -3.26
C LYS A 112 11.99 -10.29 -3.30
N THR A 113 12.37 -11.12 -4.28
CA THR A 113 13.77 -11.50 -4.50
C THR A 113 14.62 -10.28 -4.81
N LEU A 114 14.15 -9.40 -5.69
CA LEU A 114 14.85 -8.15 -6.02
C LEU A 114 15.02 -7.24 -4.79
N ARG A 115 13.97 -7.10 -3.96
CA ARG A 115 14.05 -6.35 -2.70
C ARG A 115 15.10 -6.90 -1.73
N ALA A 116 15.30 -8.22 -1.71
CA ALA A 116 16.30 -8.83 -0.83
C ALA A 116 17.74 -8.48 -1.23
N ILE A 117 17.99 -8.16 -2.50
CA ILE A 117 19.33 -7.86 -3.04
C ILE A 117 19.54 -6.38 -3.39
N ARG A 118 18.48 -5.58 -3.43
CA ARG A 118 18.54 -4.15 -3.78
C ARG A 118 17.66 -3.34 -2.83
N HIS A 119 18.29 -2.51 -2.01
CA HIS A 119 17.59 -1.55 -1.16
C HIS A 119 16.71 -0.62 -2.03
N GLY A 120 15.50 -0.32 -1.55
CA GLY A 120 14.56 0.60 -2.19
C GLY A 120 13.42 -0.03 -3.00
N VAL A 121 13.43 -1.36 -3.25
CA VAL A 121 12.29 -2.02 -3.90
C VAL A 121 11.20 -2.31 -2.88
N ARG A 122 10.04 -1.66 -3.02
CA ARG A 122 8.86 -1.88 -2.17
C ARG A 122 7.93 -2.91 -2.79
N VAL A 123 7.38 -3.78 -1.93
CA VAL A 123 6.31 -4.72 -2.29
C VAL A 123 5.28 -4.64 -1.16
N ASP A 124 4.32 -3.74 -1.32
CA ASP A 124 3.28 -3.42 -0.36
C ASP A 124 1.97 -3.06 -1.08
N HIS A 125 0.96 -2.61 -0.33
CA HIS A 125 -0.37 -2.26 -0.85
C HIS A 125 -0.55 -0.76 -1.11
N THR A 126 0.53 0.03 -1.08
CA THR A 126 0.50 1.47 -1.31
C THR A 126 0.62 1.73 -2.82
N PRO A 127 -0.41 2.27 -3.50
CA PRO A 127 -0.29 2.61 -4.90
C PRO A 127 0.71 3.76 -5.08
N ALA A 128 1.53 3.67 -6.12
CA ALA A 128 2.49 4.71 -6.48
C ALA A 128 2.60 4.76 -8.01
N VAL A 129 2.69 5.95 -8.58
CA VAL A 129 2.93 6.10 -10.02
C VAL A 129 4.24 5.38 -10.38
N GLY A 130 4.17 4.58 -11.43
CA GLY A 130 5.27 3.75 -11.89
C GLY A 130 5.48 2.43 -11.15
N SER A 131 4.67 2.15 -10.14
CA SER A 131 4.62 0.82 -9.54
C SER A 131 3.85 -0.16 -10.45
N VAL A 132 3.94 -1.45 -10.09
CA VAL A 132 3.23 -2.52 -10.77
C VAL A 132 2.14 -3.05 -9.86
N ALA A 133 0.88 -2.90 -10.27
CA ALA A 133 -0.22 -3.60 -9.65
C ALA A 133 -0.23 -5.06 -10.14
N TRP A 134 -0.51 -5.99 -9.23
CA TRP A 134 -0.49 -7.42 -9.49
C TRP A 134 -1.66 -8.11 -8.82
N TYR A 135 -2.30 -9.03 -9.54
CA TYR A 135 -3.35 -9.87 -8.98
C TYR A 135 -3.44 -11.22 -9.69
N SER A 136 -4.04 -12.20 -9.03
CA SER A 136 -4.43 -13.48 -9.61
C SER A 136 -5.84 -13.83 -9.17
N ASN A 137 -6.63 -14.40 -10.07
CA ASN A 137 -7.98 -14.89 -9.79
C ASN A 137 -8.36 -15.96 -10.82
N LYS A 138 -9.55 -16.55 -10.70
CA LYS A 138 -10.00 -17.61 -11.64
C LYS A 138 -10.02 -17.16 -13.11
N ARG A 139 -10.22 -15.87 -13.40
CA ARG A 139 -10.20 -15.29 -14.75
C ARG A 139 -8.77 -15.10 -15.29
N TYR A 140 -7.80 -14.92 -14.40
CA TYR A 140 -6.38 -14.75 -14.73
C TYR A 140 -5.55 -15.81 -13.99
N PRO A 141 -5.61 -17.08 -14.42
CA PRO A 141 -4.95 -18.19 -13.74
C PRO A 141 -3.41 -18.06 -13.73
N HIS A 142 -2.83 -17.42 -14.75
CA HIS A 142 -1.40 -17.10 -14.81
C HIS A 142 -1.04 -15.73 -14.20
N GLY A 143 -1.99 -15.13 -13.48
CA GLY A 143 -1.94 -13.78 -12.94
C GLY A 143 -2.15 -12.69 -13.99
N HIS A 144 -2.19 -11.45 -13.52
CA HIS A 144 -2.20 -10.26 -14.34
C HIS A 144 -1.38 -9.16 -13.66
N VAL A 145 -0.73 -8.33 -14.48
CA VAL A 145 0.01 -7.15 -14.02
C VAL A 145 -0.42 -5.92 -14.81
N MET A 146 -0.40 -4.78 -14.12
CA MET A 146 -0.72 -3.47 -14.69
C MET A 146 0.34 -2.45 -14.25
N TYR A 147 0.64 -1.51 -15.12
CA TYR A 147 1.51 -0.38 -14.78
C TYR A 147 0.65 0.76 -14.21
N VAL A 148 1.01 1.30 -13.04
CA VAL A 148 0.24 2.37 -12.40
C VAL A 148 0.63 3.72 -13.02
N GLU A 149 -0.29 4.30 -13.78
CA GLU A 149 -0.05 5.57 -14.48
C GLU A 149 -0.46 6.79 -13.65
N LYS A 150 -1.45 6.64 -12.78
CA LYS A 150 -1.99 7.69 -11.93
C LYS A 150 -2.54 7.09 -10.65
N VAL A 151 -2.40 7.80 -9.54
CA VAL A 151 -3.07 7.52 -8.27
C VAL A 151 -4.03 8.68 -8.01
N VAL A 152 -5.30 8.36 -7.81
CA VAL A 152 -6.35 9.32 -7.42
C VAL A 152 -6.78 8.98 -6.00
N GLY A 153 -7.02 10.00 -5.18
CA GLY A 153 -7.40 9.89 -3.77
C GLY A 153 -8.65 10.70 -3.47
#